data_AF-A0A0A1U813-F1
#
_entry.id   AF-A0A0A1U813-F1
#
_cell.length_a   1.000
_cell.length_b   1.000
_cell.length_c   1.000
_cell.angle_alpha   90.00
_cell.angle_beta   90.00
_cell.angle_gamma   90.00
#
_symmetry.space_group_name_H-M   'P 1'
#
loop_
_entity.id
_entity.type
_entity.pdbx_description
1 polymer ?
#
loop_
_entity_poly.entity_id
_entity_poly.type
_entity_poly.pdbx_seq_one_letter_code
_entity_poly.pdbx_strand_id
1 'polypeptide(L)'
;MSMNKEEGFEGSLDQFLSSKHHDTVALIYEEGVVSNKTFDYTKKATKEVTLRILGHQKFEVIFPSKVESLNFEMWAENVESPVFPSVNFAIYNLKELTLSGVKMKVPLNLQLPECIKEITFLNTTNVTLAASSLCLDHVEISESHNCKITSENSLLTMDDISMKILSVQSVTIFDVTCKTFEFSTVFEVSISSSFFEQIIESSSFEKLSLSFLQPELSSEEREDIQNSKIHIDLSNHSVKALSLSNYSNLTLDLPNDMESLDVSYCSDLQLTSKAFDQQVEVETEGCEECYILDTLLPNNDSFSFNTIH
;
A
#
# COMPACT_ATOMS: atom_id res chain seq x y z
N MET A 1 11.67 31.19 -1.33
CA MET A 1 10.47 31.60 -0.57
C MET A 1 10.05 30.40 0.24
N SER A 2 10.19 30.46 1.56
CA SER A 2 9.85 29.35 2.46
C SER A 2 8.32 29.25 2.56
N MET A 3 7.77 28.09 2.18
CA MET A 3 6.42 27.72 2.62
C MET A 3 6.51 27.51 4.13
N ASN A 4 5.77 28.34 4.89
CA ASN A 4 5.51 28.08 6.29
C ASN A 4 4.78 26.73 6.37
N LYS A 5 5.42 25.70 6.93
CA LYS A 5 4.70 24.53 7.43
C LYS A 5 3.80 25.03 8.55
N GLU A 6 2.50 24.88 8.39
CA GLU A 6 1.55 25.14 9.47
C GLU A 6 1.96 24.29 10.68
N GLU A 7 2.18 24.97 11.80
CA GLU A 7 2.62 24.35 13.05
C GLU A 7 1.50 23.44 13.57
N GLY A 8 1.68 22.12 13.46
CA GLY A 8 0.80 21.13 14.08
C GLY A 8 0.79 21.32 15.60
N PHE A 9 -0.37 21.10 16.21
CA PHE A 9 -0.50 21.22 17.66
C PHE A 9 0.00 19.94 18.37
N GLU A 10 0.97 20.10 19.28
CA GLU A 10 1.47 19.05 20.17
C GLU A 10 1.16 19.44 21.63
N GLY A 11 0.28 18.70 22.30
CA GLY A 11 -0.13 18.98 23.67
C GLY A 11 -1.34 18.17 24.12
N SER A 12 -1.85 18.41 25.33
CA SER A 12 -3.04 17.72 25.81
C SER A 12 -4.31 18.22 25.10
N LEU A 13 -5.40 17.45 25.15
CA LEU A 13 -6.66 17.85 24.52
C LEU A 13 -7.20 19.20 25.04
N ASP A 14 -7.07 19.46 26.34
CA ASP A 14 -7.54 20.73 26.93
C ASP A 14 -6.81 21.95 26.33
N GLN A 15 -5.53 21.75 25.99
CA GLN A 15 -4.71 22.75 25.30
C GLN A 15 -5.12 22.87 23.82
N PHE A 16 -5.45 21.77 23.13
CA PHE A 16 -5.94 21.82 21.74
C PHE A 16 -7.26 22.57 21.63
N LEU A 17 -8.24 22.25 22.47
CA LEU A 17 -9.57 22.85 22.46
C LEU A 17 -9.53 24.36 22.71
N SER A 18 -8.63 24.82 23.58
CA SER A 18 -8.42 26.23 23.90
C SER A 18 -7.54 26.98 22.88
N SER A 19 -6.90 26.29 21.95
CA SER A 19 -6.04 26.90 20.93
C SER A 19 -6.83 27.54 19.77
N LYS A 20 -6.18 28.51 19.11
CA LYS A 20 -6.66 29.16 17.87
C LYS A 20 -6.17 28.46 16.60
N HIS A 21 -5.50 27.30 16.72
CA HIS A 21 -5.05 26.56 15.55
C HIS A 21 -6.29 26.06 14.79
N HIS A 22 -6.41 26.53 13.57
CA HIS A 22 -7.31 26.05 12.55
C HIS A 22 -6.38 25.34 11.59
N ASP A 23 -6.24 24.02 11.71
CA ASP A 23 -6.49 23.13 10.58
C ASP A 23 -6.00 21.70 10.79
N THR A 24 -4.96 21.38 11.58
CA THR A 24 -4.53 19.97 11.62
C THR A 24 -3.81 19.53 12.91
N VAL A 25 -4.03 18.26 13.26
CA VAL A 25 -3.38 17.46 14.33
C VAL A 25 -4.00 17.63 15.73
N ALA A 26 -4.67 16.57 16.20
CA ALA A 26 -5.09 16.43 17.60
C ALA A 26 -4.29 15.27 18.24
N LEU A 27 -3.15 15.60 18.82
CA LEU A 27 -2.38 14.65 19.62
C LEU A 27 -3.15 14.34 20.93
N ILE A 28 -3.67 13.12 21.10
CA ILE A 28 -4.23 12.69 22.38
C ILE A 28 -3.14 11.92 23.13
N TYR A 29 -2.36 12.63 23.94
CA TYR A 29 -1.45 12.01 24.89
C TYR A 29 -2.16 11.84 26.24
N GLU A 30 -2.39 10.62 26.69
CA GLU A 30 -2.71 10.36 28.10
C GLU A 30 -1.84 9.24 28.68
N GLU A 31 -0.83 9.62 29.45
CA GLU A 31 -0.18 8.73 30.41
C GLU A 31 -1.12 8.52 31.62
N GLY A 32 -1.68 7.32 31.76
CA GLY A 32 -2.43 6.93 32.95
C GLY A 32 -3.69 6.11 32.70
N VAL A 33 -4.42 5.84 33.79
CA VAL A 33 -5.69 5.08 33.81
C VAL A 33 -6.84 6.02 33.40
N VAL A 34 -7.14 6.09 32.10
CA VAL A 34 -8.23 6.92 31.55
C VAL A 34 -9.53 6.12 31.46
N SER A 35 -10.29 6.03 32.55
CA SER A 35 -11.58 5.30 32.51
C SER A 35 -12.72 6.20 32.01
N ASN A 36 -13.42 5.76 30.95
CA ASN A 36 -14.73 6.29 30.48
C ASN A 36 -14.74 7.78 30.12
N LYS A 37 -13.82 8.23 29.25
CA LYS A 37 -13.81 9.60 28.73
C LYS A 37 -14.33 9.62 27.29
N THR A 38 -15.30 10.48 27.01
CA THR A 38 -15.76 10.80 25.65
C THR A 38 -15.16 12.14 25.24
N PHE A 39 -14.53 12.16 24.07
CA PHE A 39 -13.91 13.35 23.49
C PHE A 39 -14.76 13.84 22.31
N ASP A 40 -15.39 15.00 22.46
CA ASP A 40 -16.29 15.59 21.46
C ASP A 40 -15.61 16.75 20.71
N TYR A 41 -15.30 16.51 19.44
CA TYR A 41 -14.65 17.46 18.53
C TYR A 41 -15.64 18.16 17.58
N THR A 42 -16.95 17.97 17.74
CA THR A 42 -17.99 18.46 16.80
C THR A 42 -18.00 19.97 16.58
N LYS A 43 -17.47 20.76 17.53
CA LYS A 43 -17.43 22.23 17.48
C LYS A 43 -16.24 22.81 16.73
N LYS A 44 -15.27 22.00 16.32
CA LYS A 44 -14.10 22.45 15.55
C LYS A 44 -14.32 22.18 14.07
N ALA A 45 -14.02 23.16 13.22
CA ALA A 45 -13.95 22.95 11.78
C ALA A 45 -12.58 22.33 11.49
N THR A 46 -12.54 21.01 11.33
CA THR A 46 -11.31 20.26 11.08
C THR A 46 -11.56 19.31 9.91
N LYS A 47 -10.69 19.36 8.91
CA LYS A 47 -10.75 18.49 7.73
C LYS A 47 -9.90 17.24 7.90
N GLU A 48 -8.77 17.35 8.57
CA GLU A 48 -7.80 16.28 8.74
C GLU A 48 -7.53 16.06 10.23
N VAL A 49 -7.59 14.81 10.68
CA VAL A 49 -7.32 14.47 12.08
C VAL A 49 -6.34 13.32 12.15
N THR A 50 -5.23 13.53 12.86
CA THR A 50 -4.35 12.45 13.32
C THR A 50 -4.61 12.18 14.78
N LEU A 51 -5.02 10.96 15.11
CA LEU A 51 -5.13 10.47 16.47
C LEU A 51 -3.93 9.58 16.79
N ARG A 52 -3.04 10.07 17.65
CA ARG A 52 -2.01 9.24 18.27
C ARG A 52 -2.55 8.60 19.53
N ILE A 53 -2.51 7.28 19.63
CA ILE A 53 -3.06 6.52 20.76
C ILE A 53 -1.91 5.87 21.53
N LEU A 54 -1.78 6.27 22.79
CA LEU A 54 -0.83 5.74 23.77
C LEU A 54 -1.66 5.26 24.98
N GLY A 55 -1.69 3.95 25.28
CA GLY A 55 -2.28 3.44 26.53
C GLY A 55 -3.25 2.25 26.39
N HIS A 56 -3.92 1.92 27.52
CA HIS A 56 -4.60 0.63 27.75
C HIS A 56 -6.14 0.72 27.94
N GLN A 57 -6.77 1.88 27.71
CA GLN A 57 -8.15 2.11 28.18
C GLN A 57 -9.15 2.48 27.08
N LYS A 58 -10.43 2.19 27.35
CA LYS A 58 -11.57 2.54 26.49
C LYS A 58 -11.87 4.03 26.60
N PHE A 59 -11.79 4.72 25.47
CA PHE A 59 -12.33 6.06 25.30
C PHE A 59 -13.15 6.12 24.00
N GLU A 60 -14.02 7.12 23.92
CA GLU A 60 -14.83 7.38 22.74
C GLU A 60 -14.38 8.71 22.12
N VAL A 61 -14.31 8.75 20.79
CA VAL A 61 -14.03 9.98 20.05
C VAL A 61 -15.20 10.27 19.11
N ILE A 62 -15.77 11.47 19.23
CA ILE A 62 -16.81 11.99 18.36
C ILE A 62 -16.18 13.08 17.49
N PHE A 63 -16.08 12.82 16.19
CA PHE A 63 -15.48 13.73 15.23
C PHE A 63 -16.48 14.76 14.68
N PRO A 64 -15.99 15.93 14.20
CA PRO A 64 -16.83 16.87 13.47
C PRO A 64 -17.28 16.29 12.13
N SER A 65 -18.46 16.72 11.67
CA SER A 65 -19.10 16.21 10.43
C SER A 65 -18.36 16.57 9.14
N LYS A 66 -17.30 17.38 9.22
CA LYS A 66 -16.50 17.87 8.08
C LYS A 66 -15.14 17.17 7.93
N VAL A 67 -14.83 16.17 8.76
CA VAL A 67 -13.58 15.42 8.61
C VAL A 67 -13.61 14.69 7.27
N GLU A 68 -12.58 14.93 6.47
CA GLU A 68 -12.34 14.31 5.16
C GLU A 68 -11.22 13.25 5.24
N SER A 69 -10.24 13.43 6.14
CA SER A 69 -9.12 12.50 6.33
C SER A 69 -8.88 12.17 7.81
N LEU A 70 -8.69 10.89 8.11
CA LEU A 70 -8.47 10.39 9.46
C LEU A 70 -7.30 9.41 9.51
N ASN A 71 -6.28 9.75 10.29
CA ASN A 71 -5.11 8.92 10.53
C ASN A 71 -5.11 8.43 11.99
N PHE A 72 -5.08 7.12 12.20
CA PHE A 72 -4.85 6.50 13.50
C PHE A 72 -3.42 6.02 13.60
N GLU A 73 -2.67 6.58 14.53
CA GLU A 73 -1.31 6.15 14.85
C GLU A 73 -1.32 5.49 16.23
N MET A 74 -1.02 4.19 16.31
CA MET A 74 -0.93 3.49 17.58
C MET A 74 0.51 3.14 17.90
N TRP A 75 1.00 3.65 19.03
CA TRP A 75 2.38 3.48 19.47
C TRP A 75 2.36 2.66 20.76
N ALA A 76 2.10 1.35 20.61
CA ALA A 76 1.88 0.46 21.75
C ALA A 76 2.76 -0.79 21.60
N GLU A 77 4.01 -0.69 22.01
CA GLU A 77 4.87 -1.87 22.14
C GLU A 77 4.37 -2.77 23.29
N ASN A 78 4.26 -4.08 23.04
CA ASN A 78 3.99 -5.11 24.05
C ASN A 78 2.64 -5.02 24.80
N VAL A 79 1.60 -4.44 24.19
CA VAL A 79 0.28 -4.37 24.82
C VAL A 79 -0.53 -5.64 24.53
N GLU A 80 -0.97 -6.35 25.58
CA GLU A 80 -1.72 -7.60 25.42
C GLU A 80 -3.11 -7.42 24.80
N SER A 81 -3.71 -6.24 24.95
CA SER A 81 -5.01 -5.88 24.37
C SER A 81 -5.13 -4.37 24.27
N PRO A 82 -4.51 -3.73 23.26
CA PRO A 82 -4.73 -2.32 23.02
C PRO A 82 -6.22 -2.11 22.78
N VAL A 83 -6.77 -1.09 23.43
CA VAL A 83 -8.17 -0.76 23.30
C VAL A 83 -8.30 0.31 22.24
N PHE A 84 -8.81 -0.08 21.08
CA PHE A 84 -9.12 0.88 20.03
C PHE A 84 -10.32 1.75 20.49
N PRO A 85 -10.28 3.08 20.28
CA PRO A 85 -11.39 3.93 20.66
C PRO A 85 -12.66 3.51 19.93
N SER A 86 -13.80 3.61 20.61
CA SER A 86 -15.07 3.54 19.91
C SER A 86 -15.17 4.79 19.05
N VAL A 87 -15.05 4.61 17.74
CA VAL A 87 -15.17 5.68 16.75
C VAL A 87 -16.52 5.55 16.09
N ASN A 88 -17.36 6.56 16.29
CA ASN A 88 -18.61 6.65 15.55
C ASN A 88 -18.34 7.34 14.20
N PHE A 89 -18.18 6.53 13.14
CA PHE A 89 -17.97 7.01 11.78
C PHE A 89 -19.24 7.55 11.11
N ALA A 90 -20.18 8.15 11.84
CA ALA A 90 -21.27 8.96 11.27
C ALA A 90 -20.78 10.27 10.61
N ILE A 91 -19.57 10.23 10.04
CA ILE A 91 -18.86 11.29 9.36
C ILE A 91 -19.19 11.11 7.88
N TYR A 92 -20.21 11.84 7.41
CA TYR A 92 -20.72 11.73 6.03
C TYR A 92 -19.71 12.09 4.93
N ASN A 93 -18.52 12.58 5.29
CA ASN A 93 -17.53 13.13 4.37
C ASN A 93 -16.15 12.48 4.47
N LEU A 94 -15.98 11.41 5.26
CA LEU A 94 -14.68 10.76 5.42
C LEU A 94 -14.28 10.06 4.11
N LYS A 95 -13.25 10.56 3.44
CA LYS A 95 -12.72 10.06 2.17
C LYS A 95 -11.50 9.19 2.36
N GLU A 96 -10.69 9.48 3.37
CA GLU A 96 -9.39 8.84 3.58
C GLU A 96 -9.28 8.27 5.00
N LEU A 97 -8.77 7.04 5.10
CA LEU A 97 -8.46 6.39 6.36
C LEU A 97 -7.06 5.79 6.34
N THR A 98 -6.20 6.23 7.26
CA THR A 98 -4.89 5.64 7.51
C THR A 98 -4.87 4.95 8.86
N LEU A 99 -4.39 3.71 8.89
CA LEU A 99 -4.06 2.98 10.12
C LEU A 99 -2.56 2.73 10.14
N SER A 100 -1.88 3.26 11.15
CA SER A 100 -0.43 3.23 11.28
C SER A 100 -0.01 2.64 12.63
N GLY A 101 0.80 1.59 12.61
CA GLY A 101 1.30 0.91 13.81
C GLY A 101 0.24 0.14 14.61
N VAL A 102 -0.96 -0.08 14.04
CA VAL A 102 -2.08 -0.73 14.73
C VAL A 102 -1.85 -2.24 14.79
N LYS A 103 -1.25 -2.74 15.87
CA LYS A 103 -0.98 -4.17 16.08
C LYS A 103 -1.90 -4.78 17.13
N MET A 104 -2.88 -5.57 16.70
CA MET A 104 -3.90 -6.14 17.58
C MET A 104 -3.67 -7.64 17.81
N LYS A 105 -3.84 -8.15 19.04
CA LYS A 105 -3.89 -9.62 19.28
C LYS A 105 -5.24 -10.23 18.91
N VAL A 106 -6.31 -9.46 19.06
CA VAL A 106 -7.69 -9.84 18.72
C VAL A 106 -8.14 -8.94 17.55
N PRO A 107 -8.82 -9.47 16.52
CA PRO A 107 -9.23 -8.67 15.37
C PRO A 107 -9.98 -7.40 15.76
N LEU A 108 -9.44 -6.24 15.36
CA LEU A 108 -10.16 -4.98 15.44
C LEU A 108 -11.17 -4.90 14.32
N ASN A 109 -12.44 -4.74 14.65
CA ASN A 109 -13.51 -4.62 13.65
C ASN A 109 -14.03 -3.19 13.62
N LEU A 110 -13.89 -2.51 12.49
CA LEU A 110 -14.39 -1.15 12.27
C LEU A 110 -15.47 -1.15 11.20
N GLN A 111 -16.58 -0.47 11.49
CA GLN A 111 -17.62 -0.18 10.50
C GLN A 111 -17.31 1.17 9.85
N LEU A 112 -17.12 1.17 8.54
CA LEU A 112 -16.77 2.33 7.74
C LEU A 112 -18.01 2.97 7.12
N PRO A 113 -17.98 4.29 6.88
CA PRO A 113 -18.98 4.96 6.06
C PRO A 113 -18.74 4.66 4.58
N GLU A 114 -19.80 4.71 3.77
CA GLU A 114 -19.77 4.37 2.33
C GLU A 114 -18.98 5.38 1.47
N CYS A 115 -18.56 6.52 2.03
CA CYS A 115 -17.91 7.61 1.30
C CYS A 115 -16.38 7.50 1.23
N ILE A 116 -15.78 6.50 1.88
CA ILE A 116 -14.33 6.30 1.86
C ILE A 116 -13.86 5.89 0.47
N LYS A 117 -12.79 6.55 0.01
CA LYS A 117 -12.13 6.37 -1.28
C LYS A 117 -10.74 5.78 -1.15
N GLU A 118 -10.05 6.08 -0.06
CA GLU A 118 -8.65 5.71 0.13
C GLU A 118 -8.46 5.06 1.50
N ILE A 119 -7.77 3.92 1.51
CA ILE A 119 -7.44 3.19 2.74
C ILE A 119 -5.95 2.84 2.72
N THR A 120 -5.25 3.21 3.78
CA THR A 120 -3.83 2.89 3.97
C THR A 120 -3.65 2.05 5.23
N PHE A 121 -3.03 0.88 5.09
CA PHE A 121 -2.52 0.07 6.18
C PHE A 121 -1.00 0.19 6.25
N LEU A 122 -0.47 0.82 7.29
CA LEU A 122 0.96 0.95 7.54
C LEU A 122 1.32 0.21 8.82
N ASN A 123 2.17 -0.81 8.73
CA ASN A 123 2.63 -1.60 9.88
C ASN A 123 1.47 -2.07 10.78
N THR A 124 0.39 -2.54 10.16
CA THR A 124 -0.89 -2.84 10.81
C THR A 124 -1.16 -4.35 10.83
N THR A 125 -1.70 -4.86 11.93
CA THR A 125 -1.94 -6.30 12.11
C THR A 125 -3.30 -6.59 12.74
N ASN A 126 -4.01 -7.58 12.19
CA ASN A 126 -5.30 -8.08 12.69
C ASN A 126 -6.41 -7.00 12.70
N VAL A 127 -6.67 -6.38 11.54
CA VAL A 127 -7.73 -5.38 11.38
C VAL A 127 -8.73 -5.82 10.32
N THR A 128 -10.02 -5.65 10.61
CA THR A 128 -11.14 -5.86 9.68
C THR A 128 -11.94 -4.58 9.56
N LEU A 129 -12.01 -4.06 8.35
CA LEU A 129 -12.82 -2.93 7.96
C LEU A 129 -14.03 -3.45 7.19
N ALA A 130 -15.23 -3.03 7.58
CA ALA A 130 -16.46 -3.46 6.95
C ALA A 130 -17.34 -2.25 6.62
N ALA A 131 -17.98 -2.27 5.46
CA ALA A 131 -18.99 -1.32 5.04
C ALA A 131 -20.04 -2.02 4.19
N SER A 132 -21.23 -1.45 4.08
CA SER A 132 -22.28 -1.93 3.15
C SER A 132 -21.79 -1.84 1.71
N SER A 133 -21.35 -0.66 1.29
CA SER A 133 -20.82 -0.42 -0.06
C SER A 133 -19.57 0.44 0.01
N LEU A 134 -18.53 0.06 -0.74
CA LEU A 134 -17.33 0.87 -0.96
C LEU A 134 -17.02 0.93 -2.44
N CYS A 135 -16.48 2.05 -2.88
CA CYS A 135 -15.88 2.22 -4.20
C CYS A 135 -14.52 2.86 -3.99
N LEU A 136 -13.52 2.03 -3.70
CA LEU A 136 -12.17 2.47 -3.36
C LEU A 136 -11.42 2.86 -4.64
N ASP A 137 -10.90 4.09 -4.63
CA ASP A 137 -10.07 4.63 -5.68
C ASP A 137 -8.60 4.16 -5.46
N HIS A 138 -8.18 4.06 -4.18
CA HIS A 138 -6.85 3.61 -3.83
C HIS A 138 -6.81 2.74 -2.56
N VAL A 139 -5.93 1.74 -2.56
CA VAL A 139 -5.54 1.00 -1.36
C VAL A 139 -4.02 0.90 -1.28
N GLU A 140 -3.47 1.31 -0.15
CA GLU A 140 -2.04 1.17 0.17
C GLU A 140 -1.84 0.20 1.32
N ILE A 141 -0.88 -0.71 1.18
CA ILE A 141 -0.54 -1.72 2.19
C ILE A 141 0.97 -1.77 2.34
N SER A 142 1.47 -1.43 3.52
CA SER A 142 2.89 -1.45 3.85
C SER A 142 3.12 -2.22 5.14
N GLU A 143 4.02 -3.22 5.12
CA GLU A 143 4.46 -4.00 6.30
C GLU A 143 3.30 -4.51 7.17
N SER A 144 2.17 -4.86 6.54
CA SER A 144 0.92 -5.15 7.24
C SER A 144 0.53 -6.63 7.09
N HIS A 145 -0.24 -7.15 8.05
CA HIS A 145 -0.57 -8.57 8.12
C HIS A 145 -1.99 -8.83 8.62
N ASN A 146 -2.66 -9.86 8.11
CA ASN A 146 -4.03 -10.24 8.49
C ASN A 146 -5.01 -9.05 8.53
N CYS A 147 -5.00 -8.25 7.46
CA CYS A 147 -5.91 -7.12 7.30
C CYS A 147 -6.99 -7.45 6.26
N LYS A 148 -8.19 -6.93 6.49
CA LYS A 148 -9.37 -7.24 5.68
C LYS A 148 -10.20 -5.98 5.42
N ILE A 149 -10.67 -5.81 4.19
CA ILE A 149 -11.75 -4.89 3.84
C ILE A 149 -12.89 -5.70 3.22
N THR A 150 -14.11 -5.56 3.73
CA THR A 150 -15.28 -6.20 3.15
C THR A 150 -16.40 -5.20 2.89
N SER A 151 -16.89 -5.19 1.66
CA SER A 151 -18.15 -4.55 1.27
C SER A 151 -18.85 -5.37 0.19
N GLU A 152 -20.06 -4.97 -0.21
CA GLU A 152 -20.77 -5.61 -1.32
C GLU A 152 -19.99 -5.56 -2.64
N ASN A 153 -19.23 -4.48 -2.87
CA ASN A 153 -18.60 -4.20 -4.16
C ASN A 153 -17.07 -4.33 -4.15
N SER A 154 -16.41 -4.14 -3.01
CA SER A 154 -14.96 -4.26 -2.87
C SER A 154 -14.59 -5.30 -1.81
N LEU A 155 -13.57 -6.10 -2.10
CA LEU A 155 -13.01 -7.10 -1.20
C LEU A 155 -11.49 -6.97 -1.15
N LEU A 156 -10.94 -6.87 0.05
CA LEU A 156 -9.54 -7.11 0.34
C LEU A 156 -9.46 -8.17 1.44
N THR A 157 -8.73 -9.25 1.17
CA THR A 157 -8.36 -10.23 2.19
C THR A 157 -6.88 -10.50 2.08
N MET A 158 -6.15 -10.36 3.19
CA MET A 158 -4.74 -10.68 3.28
C MET A 158 -4.51 -11.66 4.43
N ASP A 159 -3.80 -12.74 4.17
CA ASP A 159 -3.27 -13.67 5.18
C ASP A 159 -1.77 -13.93 4.95
N ASP A 160 -1.19 -14.90 5.67
CA ASP A 160 0.24 -15.23 5.54
C ASP A 160 0.64 -15.74 4.15
N ILE A 161 -0.32 -16.26 3.38
CA ILE A 161 -0.07 -17.00 2.14
C ILE A 161 -0.47 -16.15 0.94
N SER A 162 -1.64 -15.52 1.03
CA SER A 162 -2.34 -14.92 -0.10
C SER A 162 -2.92 -13.55 0.23
N MET A 163 -2.94 -12.70 -0.78
CA MET A 163 -3.67 -11.45 -0.81
C MET A 163 -4.64 -11.49 -1.98
N LYS A 164 -5.91 -11.19 -1.72
CA LYS A 164 -6.95 -11.09 -2.76
C LYS A 164 -7.55 -9.70 -2.73
N ILE A 165 -7.55 -9.03 -3.88
CA ILE A 165 -8.12 -7.69 -4.04
C ILE A 165 -9.09 -7.67 -5.22
N LEU A 166 -10.31 -7.21 -4.95
CA LEU A 166 -11.40 -7.09 -5.90
C LEU A 166 -11.92 -5.66 -5.93
N SER A 167 -12.05 -5.12 -7.15
CA SER A 167 -12.76 -3.86 -7.45
C SER A 167 -12.20 -2.67 -6.68
N VAL A 168 -10.94 -2.37 -6.98
CA VAL A 168 -10.19 -1.18 -6.53
C VAL A 168 -9.53 -0.57 -7.76
N GLN A 169 -9.56 0.74 -7.94
CA GLN A 169 -8.94 1.35 -9.13
C GLN A 169 -7.42 1.18 -9.10
N SER A 170 -6.76 1.53 -7.99
CA SER A 170 -5.30 1.41 -7.85
C SER A 170 -4.89 0.77 -6.52
N VAL A 171 -3.82 -0.02 -6.55
CA VAL A 171 -3.28 -0.70 -5.37
C VAL A 171 -1.77 -0.49 -5.30
N THR A 172 -1.27 -0.13 -4.11
CA THR A 172 0.17 -0.11 -3.82
C THR A 172 0.48 -1.02 -2.64
N ILE A 173 1.44 -1.93 -2.82
CA ILE A 173 1.85 -2.92 -1.84
C ILE A 173 3.36 -2.76 -1.61
N PHE A 174 3.76 -2.60 -0.36
CA PHE A 174 5.15 -2.44 0.06
C PHE A 174 5.51 -3.43 1.16
N ASP A 175 6.55 -4.22 0.91
CA ASP A 175 7.18 -5.14 1.87
C ASP A 175 6.17 -6.05 2.62
N VAL A 176 5.24 -6.63 1.86
CA VAL A 176 4.30 -7.65 2.35
C VAL A 176 4.85 -9.04 2.02
N THR A 177 4.77 -9.96 2.98
CA THR A 177 5.37 -11.30 2.90
C THR A 177 4.49 -12.36 2.23
N CYS A 178 3.33 -11.99 1.70
CA CYS A 178 2.43 -12.91 1.01
C CYS A 178 3.10 -13.48 -0.25
N LYS A 179 2.83 -14.75 -0.56
CA LYS A 179 3.38 -15.42 -1.75
C LYS A 179 2.51 -15.24 -2.98
N THR A 180 1.19 -15.18 -2.79
CA THR A 180 0.23 -15.13 -3.89
C THR A 180 -0.58 -13.84 -3.82
N PHE A 181 -0.68 -13.14 -4.95
CA PHE A 181 -1.51 -11.95 -5.11
C PHE A 181 -2.56 -12.20 -6.18
N GLU A 182 -3.83 -12.27 -5.79
CA GLU A 182 -4.99 -12.41 -6.66
C GLU A 182 -5.67 -11.06 -6.88
N PHE A 183 -5.72 -10.59 -8.12
CA PHE A 183 -6.39 -9.35 -8.48
C PHE A 183 -7.55 -9.62 -9.43
N SER A 184 -8.66 -8.90 -9.22
CA SER A 184 -9.78 -8.90 -10.14
C SER A 184 -10.39 -7.51 -10.22
N THR A 185 -10.59 -7.00 -11.44
CA THR A 185 -11.09 -5.64 -11.71
C THR A 185 -10.26 -4.55 -11.02
N VAL A 186 -8.93 -4.68 -11.09
CA VAL A 186 -7.96 -3.68 -10.62
C VAL A 186 -7.26 -3.07 -11.83
N PHE A 187 -7.18 -1.74 -11.90
CA PHE A 187 -6.64 -1.05 -13.07
C PHE A 187 -5.12 -0.88 -12.98
N GLU A 188 -4.61 -0.44 -11.83
CA GLU A 188 -3.18 -0.22 -11.59
C GLU A 188 -2.72 -0.97 -10.33
N VAL A 189 -1.60 -1.70 -10.44
CA VAL A 189 -0.98 -2.42 -9.32
C VAL A 189 0.49 -2.07 -9.24
N SER A 190 0.94 -1.68 -8.05
CA SER A 190 2.35 -1.52 -7.72
C SER A 190 2.73 -2.44 -6.55
N ILE A 191 3.73 -3.28 -6.74
CA ILE A 191 4.24 -4.21 -5.72
C ILE A 191 5.73 -3.96 -5.56
N SER A 192 6.14 -3.59 -4.34
CA SER A 192 7.53 -3.52 -3.92
C SER A 192 7.76 -4.56 -2.83
N SER A 193 8.70 -5.49 -3.01
CA SER A 193 8.91 -6.56 -2.03
C SER A 193 10.36 -7.00 -1.95
N SER A 194 10.75 -7.44 -0.76
CA SER A 194 12.01 -8.14 -0.49
C SER A 194 11.93 -9.65 -0.74
N PHE A 195 10.75 -10.18 -1.09
CA PHE A 195 10.50 -11.61 -1.31
C PHE A 195 10.48 -11.98 -2.80
N PHE A 196 11.24 -13.01 -3.15
CA PHE A 196 11.56 -13.38 -4.54
C PHE A 196 10.51 -14.24 -5.25
N GLU A 197 9.75 -15.05 -4.51
CA GLU A 197 8.78 -15.98 -5.09
C GLU A 197 7.36 -15.40 -4.97
N GLN A 198 6.95 -14.63 -5.97
CA GLN A 198 5.61 -14.06 -6.03
C GLN A 198 4.82 -14.65 -7.18
N ILE A 199 3.62 -15.15 -6.87
CA ILE A 199 2.63 -15.57 -7.85
C ILE A 199 1.61 -14.44 -7.97
N ILE A 200 1.58 -13.77 -9.11
CA ILE A 200 0.58 -12.75 -9.42
C ILE A 200 -0.47 -13.41 -10.31
N GLU A 201 -1.71 -13.45 -9.85
CA GLU A 201 -2.85 -13.99 -10.59
C GLU A 201 -3.83 -12.86 -10.92
N SER A 202 -4.02 -12.58 -12.20
CA SER A 202 -5.07 -11.70 -12.69
C SER A 202 -5.46 -12.07 -14.12
N SER A 203 -6.62 -11.62 -14.56
CA SER A 203 -6.99 -11.72 -15.99
C SER A 203 -6.42 -10.56 -16.81
N SER A 204 -6.25 -9.38 -16.21
CA SER A 204 -5.76 -8.19 -16.90
C SER A 204 -5.29 -7.09 -15.94
N PHE A 205 -4.33 -6.28 -16.38
CA PHE A 205 -3.88 -5.04 -15.76
C PHE A 205 -3.74 -3.95 -16.84
N GLU A 206 -4.11 -2.70 -16.53
CA GLU A 206 -3.68 -1.59 -17.40
C GLU A 206 -2.21 -1.29 -17.13
N LYS A 207 -1.85 -1.15 -15.84
CA LYS A 207 -0.48 -0.94 -15.42
C LYS A 207 -0.08 -1.90 -14.30
N LEU A 208 1.08 -2.51 -14.45
CA LEU A 208 1.72 -3.32 -13.44
C LEU A 208 3.12 -2.76 -13.17
N SER A 209 3.41 -2.44 -11.92
CA SER A 209 4.74 -2.01 -11.48
C SER A 209 5.25 -3.03 -10.47
N LEU A 210 6.42 -3.60 -10.75
CA LEU A 210 7.09 -4.55 -9.87
C LEU A 210 8.45 -3.97 -9.49
N SER A 211 8.73 -3.91 -8.20
CA SER A 211 10.02 -3.46 -7.69
C SER A 211 10.55 -4.45 -6.67
N PHE A 212 11.85 -4.71 -6.72
CA PHE A 212 12.51 -5.54 -5.74
C PHE A 212 13.28 -4.70 -4.72
N LEU A 213 12.87 -4.78 -3.45
CA LEU A 213 13.57 -4.13 -2.36
C LEU A 213 14.76 -5.00 -1.97
N GLN A 214 15.94 -4.75 -2.55
CA GLN A 214 17.14 -5.46 -2.14
C GLN A 214 17.41 -5.16 -0.65
N PRO A 215 17.37 -6.17 0.24
CA PRO A 215 17.86 -5.98 1.60
C PRO A 215 19.37 -5.66 1.54
N GLU A 216 19.94 -5.13 2.63
CA GLU A 216 21.39 -5.24 2.83
C GLU A 216 21.76 -6.72 3.02
N LEU A 217 21.92 -7.43 1.91
CA LEU A 217 22.28 -8.84 1.89
C LEU A 217 23.75 -8.99 2.28
N SER A 218 24.04 -9.97 3.14
CA SER A 218 25.42 -10.41 3.38
C SER A 218 26.04 -10.97 2.09
N SER A 219 27.37 -11.03 2.01
CA SER A 219 28.06 -11.53 0.81
C SER A 219 27.65 -12.96 0.44
N GLU A 220 27.31 -13.80 1.42
CA GLU A 220 26.82 -15.17 1.24
C GLU A 220 25.39 -15.18 0.66
N GLU A 221 24.48 -14.37 1.21
CA GLU A 221 23.11 -14.25 0.69
C GLU A 221 23.07 -13.63 -0.71
N ARG A 222 23.99 -12.71 -1.01
CA ARG A 222 24.15 -12.17 -2.37
C ARG A 222 24.56 -13.25 -3.36
N GLU A 223 25.48 -14.14 -2.98
CA GLU A 223 25.93 -15.24 -3.84
C GLU A 223 24.81 -16.28 -4.02
N ASP A 224 24.07 -16.61 -2.95
CA ASP A 224 22.92 -17.51 -3.01
C ASP A 224 21.77 -16.96 -3.88
N ILE A 225 21.46 -15.66 -3.78
CA ILE A 225 20.46 -14.98 -4.61
C ILE A 225 20.95 -14.83 -6.05
N GLN A 226 22.24 -14.52 -6.27
CA GLN A 226 22.82 -14.51 -7.61
C GLN A 226 22.72 -15.87 -8.29
N ASN A 227 22.85 -16.95 -7.53
CA ASN A 227 22.69 -18.31 -8.04
C ASN A 227 21.23 -18.74 -8.19
N SER A 228 20.30 -18.04 -7.55
CA SER A 228 18.85 -18.31 -7.59
C SER A 228 18.19 -17.45 -8.65
N LYS A 229 18.15 -17.93 -9.90
CA LYS A 229 17.40 -17.25 -10.96
C LYS A 229 15.92 -17.14 -10.57
N ILE A 230 15.45 -15.91 -10.39
CA ILE A 230 14.03 -15.64 -10.13
C ILE A 230 13.31 -15.80 -11.46
N HIS A 231 12.18 -16.50 -11.49
CA HIS A 231 11.37 -16.64 -12.69
C HIS A 231 9.94 -16.20 -12.44
N ILE A 232 9.46 -15.24 -13.23
CA ILE A 232 8.08 -14.76 -13.20
C ILE A 232 7.47 -15.00 -14.59
N ASP A 233 6.28 -15.60 -14.65
CA ASP A 233 5.56 -15.88 -15.90
C ASP A 233 4.31 -15.01 -16.02
N LEU A 234 4.35 -13.98 -16.87
CA LEU A 234 3.21 -13.14 -17.23
C LEU A 234 2.61 -13.51 -18.59
N SER A 235 3.02 -14.61 -19.23
CA SER A 235 2.62 -14.95 -20.60
C SER A 235 1.13 -15.22 -20.79
N ASN A 236 0.41 -15.52 -19.71
CA ASN A 236 -1.06 -15.69 -19.70
C ASN A 236 -1.83 -14.47 -19.16
N HIS A 237 -1.13 -13.37 -18.88
CA HIS A 237 -1.72 -12.13 -18.39
C HIS A 237 -1.84 -11.09 -19.51
N SER A 238 -2.87 -10.24 -19.42
CA SER A 238 -3.01 -9.05 -20.24
C SER A 238 -2.43 -7.85 -19.48
N VAL A 239 -1.37 -7.21 -19.97
CA VAL A 239 -0.72 -6.06 -19.30
C VAL A 239 -0.28 -5.05 -20.34
N LYS A 240 -0.88 -3.85 -20.34
CA LYS A 240 -0.51 -2.82 -21.33
C LYS A 240 0.77 -2.08 -21.00
N ALA A 241 0.98 -1.72 -19.73
CA ALA A 241 2.18 -1.04 -19.28
C ALA A 241 2.82 -1.80 -18.13
N LEU A 242 4.10 -2.15 -18.29
CA LEU A 242 4.89 -2.83 -17.28
C LEU A 242 6.06 -1.93 -16.85
N SER A 243 6.24 -1.75 -15.54
CA SER A 243 7.42 -1.12 -14.96
C SER A 243 8.13 -2.14 -14.06
N LEU A 244 9.44 -2.27 -14.24
CA LEU A 244 10.31 -3.19 -13.49
C LEU A 244 11.44 -2.39 -12.88
N SER A 245 11.71 -2.56 -11.59
CA SER A 245 12.84 -1.87 -10.97
C SER A 245 13.58 -2.66 -9.90
N ASN A 246 14.87 -2.34 -9.73
CA ASN A 246 15.73 -2.84 -8.65
C ASN A 246 15.98 -4.38 -8.67
N TYR A 247 15.86 -5.02 -9.83
CA TYR A 247 16.04 -6.47 -9.97
C TYR A 247 17.49 -6.90 -10.17
N SER A 248 17.82 -8.08 -9.63
CA SER A 248 19.06 -8.80 -9.95
C SER A 248 18.78 -10.26 -10.31
N ASN A 249 19.30 -10.78 -11.42
CA ASN A 249 19.18 -12.20 -11.84
C ASN A 249 17.72 -12.67 -12.03
N LEU A 250 16.92 -11.87 -12.74
CA LEU A 250 15.51 -12.16 -13.02
C LEU A 250 15.34 -12.66 -14.45
N THR A 251 14.52 -13.70 -14.63
CA THR A 251 13.94 -14.10 -15.91
C THR A 251 12.43 -13.85 -15.89
N LEU A 252 11.92 -13.05 -16.82
CA LEU A 252 10.50 -12.71 -16.91
C LEU A 252 9.94 -13.09 -18.29
N ASP A 253 8.92 -13.94 -18.32
CA ASP A 253 8.10 -14.12 -19.53
C ASP A 253 7.09 -12.97 -19.61
N LEU A 254 7.23 -12.14 -20.63
CA LEU A 254 6.43 -10.95 -20.87
C LEU A 254 5.01 -11.29 -21.40
N PRO A 255 4.04 -10.39 -21.16
CA PRO A 255 2.71 -10.48 -21.75
C PRO A 255 2.75 -10.13 -23.24
N ASN A 256 1.85 -10.71 -24.04
CA ASN A 256 1.86 -10.55 -25.50
C ASN A 256 1.19 -9.25 -25.99
N ASP A 257 0.48 -8.54 -25.12
CA ASP A 257 -0.35 -7.36 -25.45
C ASP A 257 0.18 -6.05 -24.83
N MET A 258 1.45 -6.04 -24.44
CA MET A 258 2.11 -4.89 -23.84
C MET A 258 2.40 -3.79 -24.88
N GLU A 259 2.16 -2.54 -24.49
CA GLU A 259 2.40 -1.33 -25.28
C GLU A 259 3.67 -0.60 -24.80
N SER A 260 3.95 -0.62 -23.49
CA SER A 260 5.11 0.07 -22.90
C SER A 260 5.80 -0.74 -21.80
N LEU A 261 7.13 -0.67 -21.77
CA LEU A 261 8.01 -1.30 -20.79
C LEU A 261 9.01 -0.27 -20.24
N ASP A 262 9.01 -0.05 -18.93
CA ASP A 262 10.02 0.72 -18.21
C ASP A 262 10.87 -0.24 -17.37
N VAL A 263 12.20 -0.15 -17.50
CA VAL A 263 13.15 -0.94 -16.72
C VAL A 263 14.18 -0.04 -16.05
N SER A 264 14.22 -0.06 -14.73
CA SER A 264 15.07 0.86 -13.96
C SER A 264 15.92 0.15 -12.90
N TYR A 265 17.21 0.47 -12.80
CA TYR A 265 18.13 -0.01 -11.76
C TYR A 265 18.24 -1.54 -11.69
N CYS A 266 18.48 -2.21 -12.83
CA CYS A 266 18.52 -3.67 -12.92
C CYS A 266 19.90 -4.23 -13.33
N SER A 267 20.24 -5.42 -12.83
CA SER A 267 21.45 -6.19 -13.20
C SER A 267 21.09 -7.63 -13.57
N ASP A 268 21.53 -8.14 -14.72
CA ASP A 268 21.20 -9.49 -15.22
C ASP A 268 19.67 -9.76 -15.26
N LEU A 269 18.96 -9.00 -16.10
CA LEU A 269 17.53 -9.15 -16.36
C LEU A 269 17.33 -9.76 -17.74
N GLN A 270 16.78 -10.97 -17.80
CA GLN A 270 16.37 -11.62 -19.04
C GLN A 270 14.86 -11.52 -19.22
N LEU A 271 14.44 -10.83 -20.27
CA LEU A 271 13.04 -10.72 -20.68
C LEU A 271 12.80 -11.63 -21.88
N THR A 272 11.91 -12.59 -21.72
CA THR A 272 11.49 -13.53 -22.75
C THR A 272 10.07 -13.22 -23.17
N SER A 273 9.73 -13.47 -24.43
CA SER A 273 8.35 -13.34 -24.93
C SER A 273 8.10 -14.40 -25.99
N LYS A 274 6.86 -14.90 -26.06
CA LYS A 274 6.44 -15.83 -27.11
C LYS A 274 6.05 -15.11 -28.40
N ALA A 275 5.70 -13.82 -28.31
CA ALA A 275 5.45 -12.94 -29.44
C ALA A 275 5.35 -11.48 -28.95
N PHE A 276 6.05 -10.54 -29.61
CA PHE A 276 5.55 -9.17 -29.67
C PHE A 276 4.89 -9.00 -31.02
N ASP A 277 3.58 -9.15 -31.06
CA ASP A 277 2.81 -8.88 -32.28
C ASP A 277 2.69 -7.37 -32.56
N GLN A 278 3.28 -6.53 -31.69
CA GLN A 278 3.18 -5.08 -31.68
C GLN A 278 4.50 -4.41 -31.30
N GLN A 279 4.65 -3.15 -31.71
CA GLN A 279 5.77 -2.32 -31.31
C GLN A 279 5.61 -1.93 -29.83
N VAL A 280 6.63 -2.19 -29.04
CA VAL A 280 6.69 -1.83 -27.62
C VAL A 280 7.60 -0.65 -27.43
N GLU A 281 7.14 0.38 -26.72
CA GLU A 281 8.01 1.47 -26.25
C GLU A 281 8.80 0.99 -25.04
N VAL A 282 10.12 1.05 -25.10
CA VAL A 282 11.01 0.59 -24.03
C VAL A 282 11.85 1.76 -23.55
N GLU A 283 11.81 2.01 -22.24
CA GLU A 283 12.66 2.97 -21.54
C GLU A 283 13.53 2.22 -20.53
N THR A 284 14.81 2.58 -20.47
CA THR A 284 15.75 2.00 -19.51
C THR A 284 16.48 3.09 -18.71
N GLU A 285 16.69 2.85 -17.42
CA GLU A 285 17.49 3.73 -16.55
C GLU A 285 18.41 2.88 -15.67
N GLY A 286 19.71 3.15 -15.67
CA GLY A 286 20.64 2.50 -14.73
C GLY A 286 20.72 0.97 -14.83
N CYS A 287 20.58 0.40 -16.03
CA CYS A 287 20.66 -1.05 -16.27
C CYS A 287 22.03 -1.47 -16.83
N GLU A 288 22.66 -2.49 -16.25
CA GLU A 288 23.99 -2.96 -16.71
C GLU A 288 23.89 -4.12 -17.72
N GLU A 289 23.07 -5.13 -17.41
CA GLU A 289 22.93 -6.36 -18.22
C GLU A 289 21.44 -6.72 -18.34
N CYS A 290 20.69 -5.99 -19.17
CA CYS A 290 19.28 -6.28 -19.43
C CYS A 290 19.10 -6.73 -20.87
N TYR A 291 18.43 -7.86 -21.09
CA TYR A 291 18.22 -8.45 -22.39
C TYR A 291 16.73 -8.66 -22.67
N ILE A 292 16.26 -8.32 -23.87
CA ILE A 292 14.97 -8.79 -24.41
C ILE A 292 15.27 -9.75 -25.55
N LEU A 293 14.81 -11.01 -25.45
CA LEU A 293 15.02 -12.04 -26.48
C LEU A 293 16.49 -12.10 -26.94
N ASP A 294 17.41 -12.14 -25.98
CA ASP A 294 18.88 -12.17 -26.17
C ASP A 294 19.49 -10.88 -26.77
N THR A 295 18.69 -9.82 -26.95
CA THR A 295 19.16 -8.50 -27.37
C THR A 295 19.42 -7.63 -26.15
N LEU A 296 20.68 -7.21 -25.95
CA LEU A 296 21.05 -6.28 -24.89
C LEU A 296 20.34 -4.93 -25.10
N LEU A 297 19.63 -4.47 -24.08
CA LEU A 297 19.00 -3.16 -24.09
C LEU A 297 20.04 -2.05 -23.90
N PRO A 298 19.90 -0.92 -24.61
CA PRO A 298 20.69 0.27 -24.30
C PRO A 298 20.43 0.70 -22.85
N ASN A 299 21.41 1.34 -22.22
CA ASN A 299 21.29 1.87 -20.86
C ASN A 299 21.05 3.39 -20.93
N ASN A 300 20.07 3.90 -20.18
CA ASN A 300 19.67 5.31 -20.15
C ASN A 300 19.19 5.82 -21.51
N ASP A 301 18.32 5.04 -22.16
CA ASP A 301 17.81 5.38 -23.49
C ASP A 301 16.35 4.95 -23.66
N SER A 302 15.67 5.60 -24.60
CA SER A 302 14.30 5.26 -25.03
C SER A 302 14.33 4.77 -26.47
N PHE A 303 13.71 3.63 -26.73
CA PHE A 303 13.67 3.04 -28.05
C PHE A 303 12.40 2.23 -28.25
N SER A 304 12.07 1.96 -29.52
CA SER A 304 10.98 1.05 -29.84
C SER A 304 11.52 -0.34 -30.16
N PHE A 305 11.03 -1.34 -29.43
CA PHE A 305 11.34 -2.73 -29.68
C PHE A 305 10.23 -3.36 -30.53
N ASN A 306 10.62 -4.14 -31.53
CA ASN A 306 9.66 -4.80 -32.42
C ASN A 306 10.23 -6.16 -32.81
N THR A 307 9.51 -7.26 -32.54
CA THR A 307 9.91 -8.56 -33.08
C THR A 307 9.33 -8.72 -34.47
N ILE A 308 10.16 -8.56 -35.49
CA ILE A 308 9.78 -8.99 -36.83
C ILE A 308 9.91 -10.52 -36.87
N HIS A 309 8.78 -11.22 -36.72
CA HIS A 309 8.66 -12.60 -37.15
C HIS A 309 7.52 -12.74 -38.15
#